data_AF-A0A2P4SHU9-F1
#
_entry.id   AF-A0A2P4SHU9-F1
#
_cell.length_a   1.000
_cell.length_b   1.000
_cell.length_c   1.000
_cell.angle_alpha   90.00
_cell.angle_beta   90.00
_cell.angle_gamma   90.00
#
_symmetry.space_group_name_H-M   'P 1'
#
loop_
_entity.id
_entity.type
_entity.pdbx_description
1 polymer ?
#
loop_
_entity_poly.entity_id
_entity_poly.type
_entity_poly.pdbx_seq_one_letter_code
_entity_poly.pdbx_strand_id
1 'polypeptide(L)'
;LTICGHNCLLTAEWMSASKIVCRVGQAKNDKGDIIVTTKSGGRGTSTVSFKLLKPEKIGILDQSAVWVDEMNYYDMRTDRNKGIPPLSLRPANPLGIEIDK
;
A
#
# COMPACT_ATOMS: atom_id res chain seq x y z
N LEU A 1 22.83 -0.45 -6.03
CA LEU A 1 21.96 0.59 -5.46
C LEU A 1 21.62 0.18 -4.04
N THR A 2 21.88 1.06 -3.08
CA THR A 2 21.61 0.80 -1.66
C THR A 2 20.87 1.97 -1.07
N ILE A 3 19.72 1.73 -0.44
CA ILE A 3 18.90 2.76 0.21
C ILE A 3 18.65 2.33 1.65
N CYS A 4 18.94 3.20 2.62
CA CYS A 4 18.85 2.89 4.06
C CYS A 4 19.60 1.60 4.47
N GLY A 5 20.75 1.33 3.83
CA GLY A 5 21.52 0.09 4.03
C GLY A 5 20.88 -1.17 3.42
N HIS A 6 19.70 -1.07 2.80
CA HIS A 6 19.05 -2.16 2.08
C HIS A 6 19.56 -2.26 0.64
N ASN A 7 19.84 -3.48 0.16
CA ASN A 7 20.26 -3.69 -1.22
C ASN A 7 19.03 -3.70 -2.14
N CYS A 8 18.84 -2.63 -2.92
CA CYS A 8 17.71 -2.47 -3.84
C CYS A 8 18.05 -2.92 -5.27
N LEU A 9 19.20 -3.55 -5.53
CA LEU A 9 19.65 -3.84 -6.90
C LEU A 9 18.71 -4.79 -7.66
N LEU A 10 18.13 -5.79 -6.97
CA LEU A 10 17.23 -6.76 -7.59
C LEU A 10 15.93 -6.14 -8.12
N THR A 11 15.51 -5.01 -7.56
CA THR A 11 14.29 -4.29 -7.94
C THR A 11 14.60 -3.01 -8.71
N ALA A 12 15.87 -2.73 -8.98
CA ALA A 12 16.32 -1.51 -9.63
C ALA A 12 16.22 -1.63 -11.15
N GLU A 13 15.48 -0.72 -11.75
CA GLU A 13 15.36 -0.53 -13.19
C GLU A 13 16.10 0.76 -13.58
N TRP A 14 17.09 0.62 -14.47
CA TRP A 14 17.83 1.76 -15.00
C TRP A 14 17.03 2.37 -16.17
N MET A 15 16.74 3.67 -16.09
CA MET A 15 15.98 4.38 -17.12
C MET A 15 16.90 5.30 -17.94
N SER A 16 17.79 6.01 -17.27
CA SER A 16 18.76 6.92 -17.88
C SER A 16 19.91 7.21 -16.91
N ALA A 17 20.92 7.96 -17.36
CA ALA A 17 22.03 8.38 -16.50
C ALA A 17 21.59 9.18 -15.25
N SER A 18 20.41 9.79 -15.27
CA SER A 18 19.86 10.60 -14.18
C SER A 18 18.61 10.00 -13.53
N LYS A 19 18.18 8.79 -13.92
CA LYS A 19 16.96 8.17 -13.39
C LYS A 19 17.11 6.66 -13.23
N ILE A 20 16.86 6.20 -12.01
CA ILE A 20 16.76 4.79 -11.62
C ILE A 20 15.47 4.65 -10.81
N VAL A 21 14.64 3.67 -11.16
CA VAL A 21 13.41 3.35 -10.42
C VAL A 21 13.67 2.08 -9.61
N CYS A 22 13.24 2.01 -8.35
CA CYS A 22 13.39 0.79 -7.56
C CYS A 22 12.35 0.69 -6.44
N ARG A 23 12.29 -0.47 -5.78
CA ARG A 23 11.49 -0.66 -4.55
C ARG A 23 12.40 -0.80 -3.34
N VAL A 24 12.13 -0.01 -2.31
CA VAL A 24 12.89 -0.01 -1.05
C VAL A 24 12.32 -1.07 -0.12
N GLY A 25 13.20 -1.90 0.46
CA GLY A 25 12.84 -2.89 1.48
C GLY A 25 13.01 -2.35 2.91
N GLN A 26 13.07 -3.26 3.88
CA GLN A 26 13.30 -2.89 5.28
C GLN A 26 14.67 -2.23 5.46
N ALA A 27 14.69 -1.08 6.14
CA ALA A 27 15.90 -0.34 6.44
C ALA A 27 16.78 -1.10 7.43
N LYS A 28 18.08 -1.09 7.18
CA LYS A 28 19.10 -1.55 8.14
C LYS A 28 19.68 -0.41 8.97
N ASN A 29 19.46 0.84 8.55
CA ASN A 29 19.90 2.03 9.25
C ASN A 29 18.84 3.14 9.18
N ASP A 30 18.85 4.04 10.15
CA ASP A 30 17.89 5.15 10.21
C ASP A 30 18.37 6.42 9.48
N LYS A 31 19.56 6.37 8.87
CA LYS A 31 20.22 7.55 8.27
C LYS A 31 19.59 7.99 6.94
N GLY A 32 18.89 7.10 6.25
CA GLY A 32 18.23 7.44 4.99
C GLY A 32 19.17 7.59 3.79
N ASP A 33 20.41 7.11 3.88
CA ASP A 33 21.41 7.25 2.82
C ASP A 33 20.95 6.57 1.52
N ILE A 34 21.12 7.26 0.39
CA ILE A 34 20.89 6.76 -0.97
C ILE A 34 22.25 6.66 -1.67
N ILE A 35 22.70 5.43 -1.95
CA ILE A 35 24.03 5.15 -2.51
C ILE A 35 23.87 4.44 -3.85
N VAL A 36 24.26 5.11 -4.93
CA VAL A 36 24.40 4.53 -6.26
C VAL A 36 25.86 4.11 -6.44
N THR A 37 26.10 2.90 -6.92
CA THR A 37 27.44 2.42 -7.26
C THR A 37 27.46 2.01 -8.72
N THR A 38 28.31 2.64 -9.52
CA THR A 38 28.48 2.33 -10.94
C THR A 38 29.91 1.84 -11.19
N LYS A 39 30.12 1.07 -12.26
CA LYS A 39 31.46 0.59 -12.62
C LYS A 39 32.41 1.72 -13.02
N SER A 40 31.88 2.76 -13.67
CA SER A 40 32.66 3.89 -14.17
C SER A 40 32.98 4.95 -13.11
N GLY A 41 32.03 5.21 -12.19
CA GLY A 41 32.15 6.29 -11.21
C GLY A 41 32.32 5.82 -9.77
N GLY A 42 32.35 4.51 -9.52
CA GLY A 42 32.46 3.95 -8.18
C GLY A 42 31.24 4.31 -7.32
N ARG A 43 31.48 4.62 -6.04
CA ARG A 43 30.43 4.90 -5.05
C ARG A 43 30.05 6.39 -5.08
N GLY A 44 28.82 6.68 -5.47
CA GLY A 44 28.25 8.02 -5.41
C GLY A 44 27.74 8.41 -4.03
N THR A 45 27.41 9.70 -3.88
CA THR A 45 26.79 10.29 -2.70
C THR A 45 25.45 10.92 -3.08
N SER A 46 24.58 11.14 -2.09
CA SER A 46 23.29 11.81 -2.26
C SER A 46 23.22 13.02 -1.32
N THR A 47 22.70 14.13 -1.81
CA THR A 47 22.42 15.34 -1.00
C THR A 47 21.07 15.27 -0.29
N VAL A 48 20.22 14.31 -0.68
CA VAL A 48 18.91 14.05 -0.08
C VAL A 48 18.88 12.69 0.60
N SER A 49 17.99 12.54 1.57
CA SER A 49 17.80 11.32 2.36
C SER A 49 16.41 10.73 2.17
N PHE A 50 16.32 9.40 2.18
CA PHE A 50 15.06 8.67 2.17
C PHE A 50 14.57 8.39 3.59
N LYS A 51 13.36 8.84 3.95
CA LYS A 51 12.73 8.48 5.22
C LYS A 51 11.89 7.21 5.02
N LEU A 52 12.41 6.07 5.46
CA LEU A 52 11.59 4.85 5.49
C LEU A 52 10.56 4.95 6.63
N LEU A 53 9.28 4.92 6.27
CA LEU A 53 8.21 4.81 7.25
C LEU A 53 8.16 3.37 7.75
N LYS A 54 8.36 3.19 9.07
CA LYS A 54 8.15 1.90 9.71
C LYS A 54 6.63 1.71 9.79
N PRO A 55 6.08 0.57 9.33
CA PRO A 55 4.68 0.27 9.58
C PRO A 55 4.49 0.27 11.09
N GLU A 56 3.65 1.16 11.60
CA GLU A 56 3.28 1.15 13.00
C GLU A 56 2.55 -0.15 13.28
N LYS A 57 2.99 -0.87 14.32
CA LYS A 57 2.24 -2.04 14.79
C LYS A 57 1.05 -1.50 15.55
N ILE A 58 -0.08 -1.39 14.87
CA ILE A 58 -1.37 -1.06 15.47
C ILE A 58 -1.71 -2.19 16.44
N GLY A 59 -1.74 -1.89 17.73
CA GLY A 59 -2.22 -2.76 18.78
C GLY A 59 -3.72 -3.01 18.64
N ILE A 60 -4.22 -4.08 19.27
CA ILE A 60 -5.65 -4.45 19.21
C ILE A 60 -6.57 -3.33 19.72
N LEU A 61 -6.05 -2.48 20.61
CA LEU A 61 -6.79 -1.36 21.22
C LEU A 61 -6.47 -0.01 20.57
N ASP A 62 -5.60 0.03 19.56
CA ASP A 62 -5.24 1.28 18.90
C ASP A 62 -6.35 1.71 17.95
N GLN A 63 -6.64 3.01 17.94
CA GLN A 63 -7.69 3.57 17.08
C GLN A 63 -7.32 3.40 15.60
N SER A 64 -8.17 2.72 14.83
CA SER A 64 -8.01 2.58 13.39
C SER A 64 -8.81 3.64 12.63
N ALA A 65 -8.16 4.38 11.73
CA ALA A 65 -8.82 5.31 10.81
C ALA A 65 -9.49 4.61 9.60
N VAL A 66 -9.56 3.27 9.63
CA VAL A 66 -10.25 2.48 8.61
C VAL A 66 -11.72 2.46 8.95
N TRP A 67 -12.53 3.08 8.10
CA TRP A 67 -13.98 2.98 8.17
C TRP A 67 -14.40 1.61 7.67
N VAL A 68 -15.05 0.83 8.53
CA VAL A 68 -15.69 -0.43 8.15
C VAL A 68 -17.17 -0.14 8.04
N ASP A 69 -17.75 -0.37 6.86
CA ASP A 69 -19.21 -0.32 6.72
C ASP A 69 -19.81 -1.45 7.56
N GLU A 70 -20.64 -1.08 8.54
CA GLU A 70 -21.38 -2.04 9.35
C GLU A 70 -22.36 -2.78 8.43
N MET A 71 -22.02 -4.00 8.01
CA MET A 71 -22.97 -4.88 7.32
C MET A 71 -24.16 -5.14 8.25
N ASN A 72 -25.33 -4.68 7.84
CA ASN A 72 -26.60 -5.00 8.47
C ASN A 72 -26.87 -6.51 8.35
N TYR A 73 -26.39 -7.28 9.32
CA TYR A 73 -26.57 -8.74 9.41
C TYR A 73 -28.04 -9.20 9.35
N TYR A 74 -28.98 -8.28 9.54
CA TYR A 74 -30.41 -8.56 9.60
C TYR A 74 -31.09 -8.68 8.22
N ASP A 75 -30.45 -8.23 7.13
CA ASP A 75 -31.04 -8.30 5.77
C ASP A 75 -30.73 -9.60 5.02
N MET A 76 -30.05 -10.54 5.68
CA MET A 76 -29.78 -11.90 5.14
C MET A 76 -30.98 -12.86 5.30
N ARG A 77 -31.99 -12.52 6.12
CA ARG A 77 -33.17 -13.37 6.36
C ARG A 77 -34.27 -13.16 5.32
N THR A 78 -34.27 -12.03 4.64
CA THR A 78 -35.33 -11.58 3.72
C THR A 78 -35.03 -11.88 2.25
N ASP A 79 -33.75 -11.94 1.84
CA ASP A 79 -33.38 -12.30 0.45
C ASP A 79 -32.77 -13.70 0.36
N ARG A 80 -33.63 -14.71 0.46
CA ARG A 80 -33.23 -16.12 0.43
C ARG A 80 -32.95 -16.65 -0.99
N ASN A 81 -33.03 -15.80 -2.03
CA ASN A 81 -33.10 -16.28 -3.41
C ASN A 81 -32.07 -15.70 -4.41
N LYS A 82 -31.06 -14.95 -3.96
CA LYS A 82 -29.97 -14.55 -4.85
C LYS A 82 -28.62 -14.89 -4.22
N GLY A 83 -27.91 -15.82 -4.84
CA GLY A 83 -26.50 -16.06 -4.58
C GLY A 83 -25.70 -14.82 -4.97
N ILE A 84 -25.51 -13.91 -4.02
CA ILE A 84 -24.79 -12.67 -4.23
C ILE A 84 -23.30 -12.94 -3.91
N PRO A 85 -22.37 -12.70 -4.86
CA PRO A 85 -20.95 -12.83 -4.58
C PRO A 85 -20.50 -11.81 -3.51
N PRO A 86 -19.50 -12.15 -2.67
CA PRO A 86 -19.12 -11.39 -1.47
C PRO A 86 -18.56 -9.98 -1.72
N LEU A 87 -18.52 -9.52 -2.98
CA LEU A 87 -17.99 -8.22 -3.40
C LEU A 87 -19.01 -7.38 -4.18
N SER A 88 -20.29 -7.76 -4.19
CA SER A 88 -21.33 -6.97 -4.85
C SER A 88 -21.66 -5.72 -4.03
N LEU A 89 -20.86 -4.65 -4.18
CA LEU A 89 -21.28 -3.29 -3.82
C LEU A 89 -22.34 -2.82 -4.82
N ARG A 90 -23.60 -3.23 -4.61
CA ARG A 90 -24.73 -2.48 -5.14
C ARG A 90 -25.30 -1.62 -4.03
N PRO A 91 -25.59 -0.33 -4.29
CA PRO A 91 -26.34 0.49 -3.34
C PRO A 91 -27.66 -0.23 -3.03
N ALA A 92 -27.87 -0.60 -1.77
CA ALA A 92 -29.15 -1.10 -1.31
C ALA A 92 -30.20 -0.01 -1.56
N ASN A 93 -31.35 -0.36 -2.12
CA ASN A 93 -32.46 0.59 -2.30
C ASN A 93 -32.92 1.05 -0.91
N PRO A 94 -32.59 2.27 -0.46
CA PRO A 94 -32.79 2.64 0.94
C PRO A 94 -34.28 2.81 1.30
N LEU A 95 -35.15 2.88 0.30
CA LEU A 95 -36.59 3.03 0.50
C LEU A 95 -37.38 1.74 0.19
N GLY A 96 -36.75 0.70 -0.35
CA GLY A 96 -37.38 -0.59 -0.62
C GLY A 96 -38.59 -0.56 -1.58
N ILE A 97 -38.82 0.55 -2.28
CA ILE A 97 -39.96 0.71 -3.20
C ILE A 97 -39.54 0.23 -4.58
N GLU A 98 -40.26 -0.73 -5.16
CA GLU A 98 -40.12 -1.04 -6.58
C GLU A 98 -40.72 0.12 -7.37
N ILE A 99 -39.90 0.74 -8.20
CA ILE A 99 -40.36 1.75 -9.16
C ILE A 99 -40.92 0.94 -10.33
N ASP A 100 -42.22 0.71 -10.31
CA ASP A 100 -42.92 0.19 -11.48
C ASP A 100 -42.71 1.16 -12.66
N LYS A 101 -42.49 0.55 -13.83
CA LYS A 101 -42.03 1.22 -15.05
C LYS A 101 -43.13 1.98 -15.78
#